data_AF-A0A5C5WTQ6-F1
#
_entry.id   AF-A0A5C5WTQ6-F1
#
_cell.length_a   1.000
_cell.length_b   1.000
_cell.length_c   1.000
_cell.angle_alpha   90.00
_cell.angle_beta   90.00
_cell.angle_gamma   90.00
#
_symmetry.space_group_name_H-M   'P 1'
#
loop_
_entity.id
_entity.type
_entity.pdbx_description
1 polymer ?
#
loop_
_entity_poly.entity_id
_entity_poly.type
_entity_poly.pdbx_seq_one_letter_code
_entity_poly.pdbx_strand_id
1 'polypeptide(L)'
;MRSSHRNAGNAPLMLSMKAALLTACSLLSDQAFAQQQTVGDTSTVNAAPKVATAGFCGYDSARFCADEIGATWSRNEATTQLMQSPFVTLGDIEQAIKSLGLNTRAMLLEQHNAPHVNHLLNRGASAIAWMAPTSTDLKRESLGHFVVLRTIEANGNAVLLDSQTNELFTFEIEGTTEIPIMVIATESLEPSTLQIATSFCSHLVQSGWTTLAGLLALVFVAIAKRTRSEQ
;
A
#
# COMPACT_ATOMS: atom_id res chain seq x y z
N MET A 1 -47.28 40.68 -34.14
CA MET A 1 -46.82 40.68 -32.72
C MET A 1 -46.64 39.24 -32.24
N ARG A 2 -45.41 38.70 -32.24
CA ARG A 2 -44.99 37.58 -31.38
C ARG A 2 -43.48 37.73 -31.17
N SER A 3 -43.07 38.07 -29.95
CA SER A 3 -41.65 38.09 -29.56
C SER A 3 -41.24 36.68 -29.13
N SER A 4 -40.07 36.25 -29.61
CA SER A 4 -39.40 35.01 -29.21
C SER A 4 -38.21 35.40 -28.35
N HIS A 5 -38.32 35.23 -27.02
CA HIS A 5 -37.16 35.22 -26.14
C HIS A 5 -36.60 33.80 -26.07
N ARG A 6 -35.42 33.58 -26.68
CA ARG A 6 -34.62 32.38 -26.44
C ARG A 6 -33.89 32.53 -25.10
N ASN A 7 -34.08 31.53 -24.26
CA ASN A 7 -33.43 31.35 -22.96
C ASN A 7 -31.94 30.98 -23.18
N ALA A 8 -31.03 31.91 -22.91
CA ALA A 8 -29.57 31.71 -23.03
C ALA A 8 -28.89 31.69 -21.64
N GLY A 9 -29.49 30.97 -20.68
CA GLY A 9 -29.13 31.10 -19.25
C GLY A 9 -28.24 30.01 -18.62
N ASN A 10 -28.00 28.87 -19.26
CA ASN A 10 -27.43 27.70 -18.55
C ASN A 10 -26.10 27.14 -19.08
N ALA A 11 -25.54 27.69 -20.15
CA ALA A 11 -24.26 27.21 -20.70
C ALA A 11 -22.99 27.59 -19.89
N PRO A 12 -22.87 28.78 -19.26
CA PRO A 12 -21.59 29.18 -18.65
C PRO A 12 -21.30 28.50 -17.30
N LEU A 13 -22.32 28.00 -16.59
CA LEU A 13 -22.15 27.33 -15.29
C LEU A 13 -21.58 25.90 -15.40
N MET A 14 -21.87 25.17 -16.48
CA MET A 14 -21.34 23.81 -16.68
C MET A 14 -19.86 23.78 -17.09
N LEU A 15 -19.39 24.83 -17.77
CA LEU A 15 -17.98 24.95 -18.18
C LEU A 15 -17.07 25.36 -17.03
N SER A 16 -17.53 26.24 -16.12
CA SER A 16 -16.72 26.66 -14.96
C SER A 16 -16.57 25.56 -13.91
N MET A 17 -17.59 24.71 -13.74
CA MET A 17 -17.57 23.61 -12.77
C MET A 17 -16.65 22.47 -13.20
N LYS A 18 -16.55 22.16 -14.51
CA LYS A 18 -15.57 21.20 -15.03
C LYS A 18 -14.13 21.68 -14.88
N ALA A 19 -13.87 22.95 -15.17
CA ALA A 19 -12.54 23.54 -15.01
C ALA A 19 -12.12 23.57 -13.53
N ALA A 20 -13.02 23.97 -12.63
CA ALA A 20 -12.75 23.95 -11.19
C ALA A 20 -12.52 22.54 -10.64
N LEU A 21 -13.26 21.53 -11.12
CA LEU A 21 -13.07 20.14 -10.72
C LEU A 21 -11.73 19.59 -11.23
N LEU A 22 -11.34 19.90 -12.47
CA LEU A 22 -10.06 19.49 -13.05
C LEU A 22 -8.87 20.13 -12.32
N THR A 23 -8.95 21.42 -11.99
CA THR A 23 -7.89 22.12 -11.25
C THR A 23 -7.81 21.67 -9.78
N ALA A 24 -8.93 21.36 -9.14
CA ALA A 24 -8.95 20.76 -7.81
C ALA A 24 -8.38 19.34 -7.81
N CYS A 25 -8.71 18.53 -8.83
CA CYS A 25 -8.14 17.20 -9.01
C CYS A 25 -6.62 17.26 -9.25
N SER A 26 -6.09 18.21 -10.03
CA SER A 26 -4.65 18.34 -10.23
C SER A 26 -3.93 18.77 -8.95
N LEU A 27 -4.45 19.76 -8.22
CA LEU A 27 -3.84 20.25 -6.98
C LEU A 27 -3.86 19.23 -5.84
N LEU A 28 -4.92 18.41 -5.76
CA LEU A 28 -5.01 17.34 -4.76
C LEU A 28 -4.23 16.08 -5.15
N SER A 29 -4.06 15.82 -6.46
CA SER A 29 -3.15 14.77 -6.93
C SER A 29 -1.71 15.13 -6.57
N ASP A 30 -1.30 16.38 -6.75
CA ASP A 30 0.04 16.84 -6.36
C ASP A 30 0.24 16.77 -4.83
N GLN A 31 -0.79 17.04 -4.02
CA GLN A 31 -0.70 16.91 -2.56
C GLN A 31 -0.75 15.45 -2.06
N ALA A 32 -1.56 14.59 -2.66
CA ALA A 32 -1.58 13.15 -2.34
C ALA A 32 -0.27 12.47 -2.77
N PHE A 33 0.30 12.90 -3.89
CA PHE A 33 1.59 12.44 -4.38
C PHE A 33 2.74 12.98 -3.52
N ALA A 34 2.69 14.24 -3.08
CA ALA A 34 3.67 14.79 -2.14
C ALA A 34 3.58 14.13 -0.75
N GLN A 35 2.38 13.78 -0.26
CA GLN A 35 2.22 13.04 0.99
C GLN A 35 2.60 11.55 0.88
N GLN A 36 2.49 10.95 -0.31
CA GLN A 36 3.03 9.61 -0.57
C GLN A 36 4.55 9.60 -0.78
N GLN A 37 5.14 10.67 -1.32
CA GLN A 37 6.60 10.81 -1.45
C GLN A 37 7.30 11.04 -0.11
N THR A 38 6.60 11.49 0.93
CA THR A 38 7.15 11.55 2.29
C THR A 38 7.10 10.20 3.03
N VAL A 39 6.45 9.17 2.48
CA VAL A 39 6.44 7.81 3.04
C VAL A 39 7.33 6.92 2.18
N GLY A 40 8.58 6.81 2.58
CA GLY A 40 9.55 5.87 2.01
C GLY A 40 10.67 6.60 1.29
N ASP A 41 11.60 7.13 2.07
CA ASP A 41 12.96 7.27 1.57
C ASP A 41 13.48 5.84 1.27
N THR A 42 13.27 5.37 0.04
CA THR A 42 13.65 4.03 -0.43
C THR A 42 15.16 3.77 -0.34
N SER A 43 15.95 4.82 -0.09
CA SER A 43 17.40 4.76 0.13
C SER A 43 17.77 3.86 1.31
N THR A 44 16.97 3.83 2.39
CA THR A 44 17.27 3.04 3.59
C THR A 44 16.83 1.58 3.47
N VAL A 45 15.79 1.28 2.69
CA VAL A 45 15.29 -0.10 2.49
C VAL A 45 16.25 -0.94 1.64
N ASN A 46 16.91 -0.31 0.65
CA ASN A 46 17.98 -0.93 -0.14
C ASN A 46 19.32 -1.03 0.60
N ALA A 47 19.44 -0.40 1.79
CA ALA A 47 20.59 -0.50 2.68
C ALA A 47 20.46 -1.65 3.69
N ALA A 48 19.54 -2.61 3.47
CA ALA A 48 19.44 -3.81 4.29
C ALA A 48 20.81 -4.52 4.38
N PRO A 49 21.28 -4.87 5.60
CA PRO A 49 22.62 -5.41 5.79
C PRO A 49 22.76 -6.79 5.12
N LYS A 50 23.94 -7.04 4.56
CA LYS A 50 24.27 -8.29 3.86
C LYS A 50 24.10 -9.48 4.80
N VAL A 51 23.29 -10.46 4.39
CA VAL A 51 23.06 -11.69 5.15
C VAL A 51 24.02 -12.78 4.68
N ALA A 52 24.89 -13.32 5.54
CA ALA A 52 25.59 -14.57 5.21
C ALA A 52 24.56 -15.70 5.32
N THR A 53 24.06 -16.19 4.19
CA THR A 53 23.06 -17.26 4.23
C THR A 53 23.75 -18.61 4.43
N ALA A 54 23.14 -19.44 5.26
CA ALA A 54 23.18 -20.87 5.06
C ALA A 54 21.91 -21.30 4.30
N GLY A 55 21.81 -21.36 2.97
CA GLY A 55 22.51 -20.68 1.88
C GLY A 55 21.51 -20.24 0.79
N PHE A 56 20.20 -20.17 1.09
CA PHE A 56 19.15 -19.98 0.06
C PHE A 56 17.87 -19.29 0.54
N CYS A 57 17.73 -18.82 1.80
CA CYS A 57 16.44 -18.33 2.31
C CYS A 57 15.82 -17.17 1.51
N GLY A 58 16.65 -16.29 0.92
CA GLY A 58 16.18 -15.26 -0.01
C GLY A 58 15.65 -15.83 -1.33
N TYR A 59 16.33 -16.84 -1.88
CA TYR A 59 15.88 -17.56 -3.08
C TYR A 59 14.60 -18.36 -2.83
N ASP A 60 14.56 -19.13 -1.73
CA ASP A 60 13.43 -19.98 -1.38
C ASP A 60 12.18 -19.14 -1.11
N SER A 61 12.32 -18.03 -0.38
CA SER A 61 11.21 -17.10 -0.13
C SER A 61 10.72 -16.42 -1.41
N ALA A 62 11.64 -15.99 -2.29
CA ALA A 62 11.29 -15.38 -3.56
C ALA A 62 10.56 -16.33 -4.50
N ARG A 63 11.05 -17.57 -4.59
CA ARG A 63 10.41 -18.63 -5.35
C ARG A 63 9.04 -18.96 -4.79
N PHE A 64 8.93 -19.12 -3.48
CA PHE A 64 7.66 -19.38 -2.82
C PHE A 64 6.63 -18.29 -3.14
N CYS A 65 7.01 -17.02 -3.00
CA CYS A 65 6.13 -15.89 -3.31
C CYS A 65 5.70 -15.87 -4.78
N ALA A 66 6.61 -16.14 -5.71
CA ALA A 66 6.29 -16.21 -7.13
C ALA A 66 5.31 -17.35 -7.45
N ASP A 67 5.55 -18.55 -6.90
CA ASP A 67 4.68 -19.71 -7.08
C ASP A 67 3.28 -19.45 -6.47
N GLU A 68 3.20 -18.78 -5.32
CA GLU A 68 1.93 -18.44 -4.65
C GLU A 68 1.05 -17.50 -5.48
N ILE A 69 1.65 -16.54 -6.19
CA ILE A 69 0.91 -15.62 -7.06
C ILE A 69 0.68 -16.18 -8.48
N GLY A 70 0.98 -17.48 -8.69
CA GLY A 70 0.79 -18.18 -9.95
C GLY A 70 1.82 -17.84 -11.03
N ALA A 71 2.93 -17.21 -10.67
CA ALA A 71 4.03 -16.94 -11.58
C ALA A 71 4.94 -18.18 -11.70
N THR A 72 5.44 -18.46 -12.90
CA THR A 72 6.39 -19.56 -13.09
C THR A 72 7.80 -19.10 -12.73
N TRP A 73 8.43 -19.76 -11.76
CA TRP A 73 9.84 -19.53 -11.46
C TRP A 73 10.75 -20.11 -12.55
N SER A 74 11.08 -19.30 -13.55
CA SER A 74 12.01 -19.69 -14.63
C SER A 74 13.46 -19.43 -14.22
N ARG A 75 14.35 -20.39 -14.48
CA ARG A 75 15.79 -20.17 -14.34
C ARG A 75 16.28 -19.22 -15.44
N ASN A 76 16.77 -18.07 -15.03
CA ASN A 76 17.42 -17.06 -15.85
C ASN A 76 18.69 -16.58 -15.13
N GLU A 77 19.42 -15.63 -15.72
CA GLU A 77 20.67 -15.12 -15.14
C GLU A 77 20.47 -14.56 -13.72
N ALA A 78 19.47 -13.72 -13.50
CA ALA A 78 19.22 -13.08 -12.20
C ALA A 78 18.79 -14.08 -11.11
N THR A 79 17.92 -15.03 -11.42
CA THR A 79 17.49 -16.08 -10.47
C THR A 79 18.61 -17.10 -10.21
N THR A 80 19.50 -17.33 -11.18
CA THR A 80 20.70 -18.17 -11.01
C THR A 80 21.73 -17.46 -10.13
N GLN A 81 21.92 -16.16 -10.32
CA GLN A 81 22.79 -15.34 -9.48
C GLN A 81 22.31 -15.33 -8.02
N LEU A 82 20.99 -15.20 -7.81
CA LEU A 82 20.39 -15.26 -6.48
C LEU A 82 20.69 -16.60 -5.76
N MET A 83 20.64 -17.71 -6.50
CA MET A 83 20.96 -19.05 -5.98
C MET A 83 22.46 -19.24 -5.72
N GLN A 84 23.33 -18.54 -6.44
CA GLN A 84 24.78 -18.69 -6.31
C GLN A 84 25.41 -17.71 -5.31
N SER A 85 24.65 -16.69 -4.89
CA SER A 85 25.19 -15.63 -4.04
C SER A 85 25.29 -16.09 -2.58
N PRO A 86 26.47 -15.98 -1.94
CA PRO A 86 26.61 -16.29 -0.52
C PRO A 86 25.93 -15.25 0.38
N PHE A 87 25.68 -14.06 -0.14
CA PHE A 87 24.96 -12.97 0.52
C PHE A 87 23.89 -12.40 -0.39
N VAL A 88 22.68 -12.24 0.13
CA VAL A 88 21.54 -11.72 -0.63
C VAL A 88 20.97 -10.50 0.08
N THR A 89 20.67 -9.46 -0.69
CA THR A 89 19.94 -8.26 -0.24
C THR A 89 18.52 -8.26 -0.81
N LEU A 90 17.62 -7.44 -0.25
CA LEU A 90 16.30 -7.22 -0.86
C LEU A 90 16.40 -6.73 -2.30
N GLY A 91 17.42 -5.94 -2.65
CA GLY A 91 17.65 -5.47 -4.02
C GLY A 91 18.01 -6.60 -5.00
N ASP A 92 18.81 -7.58 -4.56
CA ASP A 92 19.13 -8.76 -5.38
C ASP A 92 17.87 -9.60 -5.64
N ILE A 93 17.04 -9.77 -4.61
CA ILE A 93 15.75 -10.46 -4.75
C ILE A 93 14.82 -9.67 -5.67
N GLU A 94 14.76 -8.34 -5.51
CA GLU A 94 13.96 -7.46 -6.34
C GLU A 94 14.32 -7.60 -7.82
N GLN A 95 15.61 -7.58 -8.14
CA GLN A 95 16.10 -7.75 -9.51
C GLN A 95 15.70 -9.12 -10.07
N ALA A 96 15.83 -10.18 -9.28
CA ALA A 96 15.41 -11.52 -9.68
C ALA A 96 13.89 -11.59 -9.95
N ILE A 97 13.06 -11.02 -9.08
CA ILE A 97 11.61 -10.99 -9.25
C ILE A 97 11.21 -10.14 -10.47
N LYS A 98 11.79 -8.96 -10.65
CA LYS A 98 11.55 -8.12 -11.84
C LYS A 98 11.95 -8.81 -13.14
N SER A 99 13.00 -9.62 -13.12
CA SER A 99 13.42 -10.42 -14.29
C SER A 99 12.39 -11.47 -14.73
N LEU A 100 11.43 -11.80 -13.85
CA LEU A 100 10.29 -12.67 -14.15
C LEU A 100 9.06 -11.89 -14.66
N GLY A 101 9.18 -10.58 -14.85
CA GLY A 101 8.08 -9.71 -15.27
C GLY A 101 7.08 -9.37 -14.16
N LEU A 102 7.46 -9.56 -12.90
CA LEU A 102 6.62 -9.27 -11.74
C LEU A 102 6.85 -7.87 -11.20
N ASN A 103 5.83 -7.31 -10.56
CA ASN A 103 5.90 -6.01 -9.90
C ASN A 103 6.34 -6.20 -8.44
N THR A 104 7.22 -5.32 -7.99
CA THR A 104 7.74 -5.31 -6.62
C THR A 104 7.59 -3.95 -5.98
N ARG A 105 7.40 -3.94 -4.67
CA ARG A 105 7.46 -2.72 -3.86
C ARG A 105 8.11 -3.01 -2.53
N ALA A 106 9.30 -2.46 -2.34
CA ALA A 106 9.98 -2.48 -1.06
C ALA A 106 9.37 -1.40 -0.13
N MET A 107 9.15 -1.76 1.14
CA MET A 107 8.63 -0.85 2.17
C MET A 107 9.01 -1.35 3.56
N LEU A 108 8.84 -0.51 4.57
CA LEU A 108 8.93 -0.91 5.98
C LEU A 108 7.55 -1.32 6.45
N LEU A 109 7.40 -2.50 7.03
CA LEU A 109 6.19 -2.91 7.73
C LEU A 109 6.23 -2.34 9.14
N GLU A 110 5.23 -1.52 9.43
CA GLU A 110 5.02 -0.83 10.69
C GLU A 110 3.56 -0.98 11.13
N GLN A 111 3.27 -0.74 12.40
CA GLN A 111 1.92 -0.87 12.94
C GLN A 111 0.88 -0.02 12.17
N HIS A 112 1.27 1.18 11.74
CA HIS A 112 0.37 2.12 11.06
C HIS A 112 0.04 1.72 9.61
N ASN A 113 0.92 0.96 8.94
CA ASN A 113 0.75 0.55 7.55
C ASN A 113 0.41 -0.93 7.38
N ALA A 114 0.44 -1.71 8.46
CA ALA A 114 0.00 -3.10 8.51
C ALA A 114 -1.37 -3.36 7.85
N PRO A 115 -2.42 -2.52 8.04
CA PRO A 115 -3.70 -2.73 7.35
C PRO A 115 -3.59 -2.63 5.82
N HIS A 116 -2.70 -1.75 5.32
CA HIS A 116 -2.47 -1.60 3.89
C HIS A 116 -1.74 -2.81 3.31
N VAL A 117 -0.70 -3.30 3.98
CA VAL A 117 0.02 -4.52 3.58
C VAL A 117 -0.93 -5.71 3.57
N ASN A 118 -1.75 -5.87 4.62
CA ASN A 118 -2.72 -6.96 4.69
C ASN A 118 -3.75 -6.87 3.56
N HIS A 119 -4.17 -5.66 3.16
CA HIS A 119 -5.05 -5.48 2.00
C HIS A 119 -4.37 -5.94 0.69
N LEU A 120 -3.08 -5.67 0.49
CA LEU A 120 -2.34 -6.16 -0.68
C LEU A 120 -2.26 -7.69 -0.71
N LEU A 121 -1.94 -8.32 0.43
CA LEU A 121 -1.90 -9.78 0.55
C LEU A 121 -3.26 -10.41 0.22
N ASN A 122 -4.34 -9.86 0.77
CA ASN A 122 -5.70 -10.33 0.50
C ASN A 122 -6.15 -10.13 -0.97
N ARG A 123 -5.46 -9.28 -1.73
CA ARG A 123 -5.68 -9.11 -3.17
C ARG A 123 -4.88 -10.08 -4.04
N GLY A 124 -4.17 -11.03 -3.44
CA GLY A 124 -3.35 -12.01 -4.15
C GLY A 124 -1.91 -11.55 -4.41
N ALA A 125 -1.44 -10.51 -3.71
CA ALA A 125 0.00 -10.27 -3.61
C ALA A 125 0.63 -11.25 -2.61
N SER A 126 1.94 -11.48 -2.73
CA SER A 126 2.73 -12.18 -1.73
C SER A 126 3.84 -11.25 -1.23
N ALA A 127 4.41 -11.50 -0.05
CA ALA A 127 5.43 -10.61 0.50
C ALA A 127 6.57 -11.39 1.16
N ILE A 128 7.78 -10.85 1.00
CA ILE A 128 8.98 -11.33 1.67
C ILE A 128 9.31 -10.33 2.78
N ALA A 129 9.61 -10.83 3.97
CA ALA A 129 10.11 -10.04 5.10
C ALA A 129 11.57 -10.40 5.39
N TRP A 130 12.35 -9.39 5.76
CA TRP A 130 13.69 -9.57 6.29
C TRP A 130 13.65 -9.43 7.82
N MET A 131 14.05 -10.47 8.51
CA MET A 131 14.09 -10.53 9.97
C MET A 131 15.54 -10.51 10.45
N ALA A 132 15.89 -9.56 11.31
CA ALA A 132 17.14 -9.62 12.05
C ALA A 132 16.99 -10.61 13.22
N PRO A 133 17.99 -11.46 13.52
CA PRO A 133 17.95 -12.29 14.71
C PRO A 133 17.95 -11.40 15.97
N THR A 134 17.08 -11.74 16.91
CA THR A 134 16.88 -11.03 18.18
C THR A 134 17.95 -11.34 19.24
N SER A 135 18.92 -12.21 18.97
CA SER A 135 19.89 -12.63 19.98
C SER A 135 20.96 -11.57 20.25
N THR A 136 21.03 -11.11 21.50
CA THR A 136 22.05 -10.21 22.06
C THR A 136 23.43 -10.83 22.24
N ASP A 137 23.63 -12.09 21.86
CA ASP A 137 24.94 -12.78 21.93
C ASP A 137 25.86 -12.36 20.77
N LEU A 138 26.34 -11.13 20.90
CA LEU A 138 27.30 -10.41 20.07
C LEU A 138 28.69 -11.08 20.10
N LYS A 139 28.86 -12.19 19.37
CA LYS A 139 30.16 -12.62 18.82
C LYS A 139 30.10 -13.22 17.42
N ARG A 140 28.91 -13.41 16.85
CA ARG A 140 28.73 -13.76 15.43
C ARG A 140 27.96 -12.62 14.79
N GLU A 141 28.46 -12.12 13.67
CA GLU A 141 27.76 -11.15 12.83
C GLU A 141 26.30 -11.63 12.68
N SER A 142 25.37 -10.77 13.07
CA SER A 142 23.93 -11.03 13.04
C SER A 142 23.51 -11.37 11.60
N LEU A 143 23.32 -12.65 11.33
CA LEU A 143 22.87 -13.14 10.03
C LEU A 143 21.36 -12.96 9.98
N GLY A 144 20.89 -11.95 9.23
CA GLY A 144 19.47 -11.77 8.95
C GLY A 144 18.87 -13.01 8.27
N HIS A 145 17.55 -13.12 8.22
CA HIS A 145 16.85 -14.23 7.59
C HIS A 145 15.66 -13.73 6.77
N PHE A 146 15.49 -14.27 5.56
CA PHE A 146 14.34 -13.96 4.72
C PHE A 146 13.24 -14.98 4.95
N VAL A 147 12.04 -14.50 5.18
CA VAL A 147 10.84 -15.30 5.42
C VAL A 147 9.68 -14.75 4.61
N VAL A 148 8.63 -15.55 4.44
CA VAL A 148 7.42 -15.15 3.71
C VAL A 148 6.40 -14.58 4.69
N LEU A 149 5.90 -13.37 4.44
CA LEU A 149 4.79 -12.78 5.20
C LEU A 149 3.47 -13.31 4.66
N ARG A 150 2.79 -14.14 5.46
CA ARG A 150 1.54 -14.82 5.07
C ARG A 150 0.31 -13.93 5.21
N THR A 151 0.19 -13.29 6.36
CA THR A 151 -0.94 -12.45 6.72
C THR A 151 -0.56 -11.56 7.89
N ILE A 152 -1.36 -10.53 8.12
CA ILE A 152 -1.33 -9.75 9.36
C ILE A 152 -2.66 -9.94 10.07
N GLU A 153 -2.60 -10.39 11.32
CA GLU A 153 -3.76 -10.62 12.18
C GLU A 153 -4.36 -9.30 12.67
N ALA A 154 -5.63 -9.34 13.08
CA ALA A 154 -6.36 -8.17 13.56
C ALA A 154 -5.77 -7.55 14.85
N ASN A 155 -5.00 -8.33 15.61
CA ASN A 155 -4.27 -7.89 16.81
C ASN A 155 -2.96 -7.16 16.47
N GLY A 156 -2.58 -7.05 15.19
CA GLY A 156 -1.32 -6.42 14.76
C GLY A 156 -0.14 -7.38 14.64
N ASN A 157 -0.35 -8.69 14.76
CA ASN A 157 0.70 -9.68 14.62
C ASN A 157 0.93 -10.08 13.16
N ALA A 158 2.19 -10.14 12.73
CA ALA A 158 2.59 -10.72 11.45
C ALA A 158 2.72 -12.24 11.59
N VAL A 159 2.08 -12.98 10.70
CA VAL A 159 2.28 -14.43 10.55
C VAL A 159 3.32 -14.65 9.47
N LEU A 160 4.46 -15.22 9.85
CA LEU A 160 5.63 -15.43 9.01
C LEU A 160 5.81 -16.93 8.76
N LEU A 161 6.22 -17.28 7.55
CA LEU A 161 6.56 -18.65 7.14
C LEU A 161 8.05 -18.68 6.80
N ASP A 162 8.79 -19.53 7.50
CA ASP A 162 10.14 -19.88 7.08
C ASP A 162 10.05 -20.81 5.86
N SER A 163 10.51 -20.33 4.71
CA SER A 163 10.45 -21.07 3.45
C SER A 163 11.40 -22.28 3.39
N GLN A 164 12.38 -22.36 4.28
CA GLN A 164 13.33 -23.47 4.36
C GLN A 164 12.81 -24.60 5.24
N THR A 165 12.19 -24.27 6.37
CA THR A 165 11.67 -25.25 7.33
C THR A 165 10.17 -25.53 7.17
N ASN A 166 9.45 -24.68 6.45
CA ASN A 166 7.98 -24.63 6.39
C ASN A 166 7.31 -24.42 7.76
N GLU A 167 8.02 -23.84 8.72
CA GLU A 167 7.46 -23.50 10.03
C GLU A 167 6.80 -22.13 10.00
N LEU A 168 5.62 -22.04 10.62
CA LEU A 168 4.90 -20.80 10.83
C LEU A 168 5.22 -20.25 12.22
N PHE A 169 5.46 -18.95 12.30
CA PHE A 169 5.65 -18.25 13.55
C PHE A 169 4.99 -16.88 13.51
N THR A 170 4.66 -16.38 14.70
CA THR A 170 3.97 -15.11 14.88
C THR A 170 4.95 -14.10 15.44
N PHE A 171 4.97 -12.91 14.86
CA PHE A 171 5.81 -11.80 15.26
C PHE A 171 4.95 -10.58 15.58
N GLU A 172 5.12 -10.00 16.76
CA GLU A 172 4.39 -8.82 17.20
C GLU A 172 5.00 -7.55 16.59
N ILE A 173 4.20 -6.77 15.85
CA ILE A 173 4.64 -5.50 15.27
C ILE A 173 4.46 -4.41 16.34
N GLU A 174 5.44 -4.28 17.22
CA GLU A 174 5.46 -3.20 18.22
C GLU A 174 5.75 -1.84 17.57
N GLY A 175 5.26 -0.74 18.16
CA GLY A 175 5.22 0.59 17.53
C GLY A 175 6.56 1.21 17.11
N THR A 176 7.72 0.66 17.51
CA THR A 176 9.05 1.09 17.07
C THR A 176 9.75 0.08 16.17
N THR A 177 9.11 -1.05 15.88
CA THR A 177 9.70 -2.13 15.11
C THR A 177 9.40 -1.92 13.62
N GLU A 178 10.46 -1.68 12.86
CA GLU A 178 10.42 -1.55 11.41
C GLU A 178 10.94 -2.85 10.79
N ILE A 179 10.07 -3.58 10.08
CA ILE A 179 10.46 -4.81 9.38
C ILE A 179 10.56 -4.51 7.89
N PRO A 180 11.74 -4.56 7.26
CA PRO A 180 11.85 -4.42 5.81
C PRO A 180 11.10 -5.54 5.11
N ILE A 181 10.14 -5.17 4.26
CA ILE A 181 9.38 -6.10 3.44
C ILE A 181 9.48 -5.73 1.96
N MET A 182 9.27 -6.71 1.09
CA MET A 182 9.02 -6.52 -0.32
C MET A 182 7.74 -7.23 -0.71
N VAL A 183 6.75 -6.46 -1.15
CA VAL A 183 5.50 -6.98 -1.71
C VAL A 183 5.71 -7.28 -3.19
N ILE A 184 5.16 -8.41 -3.65
CA ILE A 184 5.30 -8.95 -4.99
C ILE A 184 3.89 -9.24 -5.53
N ALA A 185 3.61 -8.79 -6.75
CA ALA A 185 2.35 -9.06 -7.43
C ALA A 185 2.52 -9.15 -8.95
N THR A 186 1.55 -9.82 -9.59
CA THR A 186 1.41 -9.82 -11.05
C THR A 186 0.80 -8.51 -11.56
N GLU A 187 -0.05 -7.87 -10.76
CA GLU A 187 -0.65 -6.57 -11.05
C GLU A 187 0.22 -5.40 -10.55
N SER A 188 -0.08 -4.18 -11.03
CA SER A 188 0.55 -2.97 -10.51
C SER A 188 0.27 -2.81 -9.01
N LEU A 189 1.35 -2.60 -8.25
CA LEU A 189 1.29 -2.30 -6.82
C LEU A 189 1.03 -0.81 -6.54
N GLU A 190 1.07 0.03 -7.57
CA GLU A 190 0.64 1.42 -7.46
C GLU A 190 -0.89 1.52 -7.49
N PRO A 191 -1.50 2.35 -6.63
CA PRO A 191 -2.93 2.60 -6.70
C PRO A 191 -3.27 3.15 -8.08
N SER A 192 -4.16 2.46 -8.80
CA SER A 192 -4.60 2.94 -10.11
C SER A 192 -5.21 4.34 -9.97
N THR A 193 -4.93 5.23 -10.91
CA THR A 193 -5.52 6.58 -10.96
C THR A 193 -7.05 6.53 -10.87
N LEU A 194 -7.64 5.45 -11.40
CA LEU A 194 -9.06 5.14 -11.32
C LEU A 194 -9.52 4.88 -9.87
N GLN A 195 -8.79 4.07 -9.09
CA GLN A 195 -9.11 3.80 -7.69
C GLN A 195 -9.07 5.08 -6.85
N ILE A 196 -8.06 5.92 -7.06
CA ILE A 196 -7.92 7.22 -6.39
C ILE A 196 -9.12 8.10 -6.74
N ALA A 197 -9.45 8.22 -8.03
CA ALA A 197 -10.60 8.99 -8.48
C ALA A 197 -11.93 8.49 -7.88
N THR A 198 -12.14 7.17 -7.83
CA THR A 198 -13.35 6.60 -7.22
C THR A 198 -13.43 6.82 -5.72
N SER A 199 -12.33 6.65 -4.99
CA SER A 199 -12.28 6.91 -3.54
C SER A 199 -12.58 8.37 -3.25
N PHE A 200 -12.00 9.28 -4.02
CA PHE A 200 -12.26 10.71 -3.94
C PHE A 200 -13.74 11.04 -4.22
N CYS A 201 -14.32 10.48 -5.29
CA CYS A 201 -15.74 10.66 -5.58
C CYS A 201 -16.64 10.12 -4.45
N SER A 202 -16.32 8.98 -3.85
CA SER A 202 -17.08 8.45 -2.72
C SER A 202 -17.01 9.36 -1.48
N HIS A 203 -15.85 9.95 -1.20
CA HIS A 203 -15.70 10.93 -0.11
C HIS A 203 -16.46 12.22 -0.40
N LEU A 204 -16.45 12.72 -1.63
CA LEU A 204 -17.26 13.88 -2.03
C LEU A 204 -18.75 13.63 -1.87
N VAL A 205 -19.23 12.45 -2.25
CA VAL A 205 -20.64 12.09 -2.08
C VAL A 205 -20.98 11.99 -0.59
N GLN A 206 -20.19 11.26 0.20
CA GLN A 206 -20.43 11.13 1.65
C GLN A 206 -20.42 12.48 2.38
N SER A 207 -19.43 13.33 2.10
CA SER A 207 -19.33 14.68 2.68
C SER A 207 -20.45 15.60 2.21
N GLY A 208 -20.89 15.50 0.95
CA GLY A 208 -22.03 16.24 0.43
C GLY A 208 -23.33 15.89 1.16
N TRP A 209 -23.59 14.59 1.37
CA TRP A 209 -24.77 14.13 2.11
C TRP A 209 -24.74 14.52 3.59
N THR A 210 -23.59 14.43 4.26
CA THR A 210 -23.48 14.85 5.68
C THR A 210 -23.67 16.36 5.84
N THR A 211 -23.15 17.15 4.91
CA THR A 211 -23.33 18.62 4.90
C THR A 211 -24.81 19.00 4.67
N LEU A 212 -25.48 18.32 3.73
CA LEU A 212 -26.90 18.51 3.46
C LEU A 212 -27.77 18.11 4.67
N ALA A 213 -27.46 16.96 5.29
CA ALA A 213 -28.16 16.50 6.49
C ALA A 213 -27.97 17.48 7.66
N GLY A 214 -26.76 18.03 7.83
CA GLY A 214 -26.48 19.06 8.84
C GLY A 214 -27.26 20.36 8.60
N LEU A 215 -27.34 20.81 7.35
CA LEU A 215 -28.13 21.99 6.96
C LEU A 215 -29.63 21.78 7.20
N LEU A 216 -30.17 20.62 6.83
CA LEU A 216 -31.57 20.28 7.09
C LEU A 216 -31.85 20.26 8.60
N ALA A 217 -30.97 19.67 9.40
CA ALA A 217 -31.10 19.67 10.86
C ALA A 217 -31.15 21.10 11.43
N LEU A 218 -30.31 22.02 10.94
CA LEU A 218 -30.33 23.43 11.34
C LEU A 218 -31.63 24.14 10.95
N VAL A 219 -32.17 23.86 9.76
CA VAL A 219 -33.46 24.41 9.30
C VAL A 219 -34.59 23.93 10.21
N PHE A 220 -34.63 22.64 10.56
CA PHE A 220 -35.63 22.11 11.49
C PHE A 220 -35.53 22.72 12.89
N VAL A 221 -34.31 22.93 13.40
CA VAL A 221 -34.09 23.61 14.68
C VAL A 221 -34.57 25.06 14.63
N ALA A 222 -34.30 25.78 13.54
CA ALA A 222 -34.74 27.17 13.36
C ALA A 222 -36.27 27.27 13.29
N ILE A 223 -36.93 26.38 12.55
CA ILE A 223 -38.40 26.31 12.46
C ILE A 223 -38.98 25.99 13.84
N ALA A 224 -38.47 24.96 14.53
CA ALA A 224 -38.96 24.54 15.84
C ALA A 224 -38.82 25.64 16.90
N LYS A 225 -37.72 26.42 16.89
CA LYS A 225 -37.54 27.58 17.76
C LYS A 225 -38.53 28.70 17.45
N ARG A 226 -38.78 28.97 16.17
CA ARG A 226 -39.75 30.00 15.76
C ARG A 226 -41.16 29.67 16.23
N THR A 227 -41.61 28.43 16.07
CA THR A 227 -42.93 27.99 16.55
C THR A 227 -43.11 28.08 18.07
N ARG A 228 -42.04 27.97 18.87
CA ARG A 228 -42.10 28.17 20.33
C ARG A 228 -42.11 29.63 20.75
N SER A 229 -41.67 30.55 19.90
CA SER A 229 -41.68 31.98 20.17
C SER A 229 -43.02 32.65 19.81
N GLU A 230 -43.87 31.95 19.04
CA GLU A 230 -45.20 32.40 18.62
C GLU A 230 -46.33 31.83 19.52
N GLN A 231 -45.97 31.02 20.53
CA GLN A 231 -46.84 30.57 21.63
C GLN A 231 -46.56 31.37 22.90
#